data_AF-A0A4R9A377-F1
#
_entry.id   AF-A0A4R9A377-F1
#
_cell.length_a   1.000
_cell.length_b   1.000
_cell.length_c   1.000
_cell.angle_alpha   90.00
_cell.angle_beta   90.00
_cell.angle_gamma   90.00
#
_symmetry.space_group_name_H-M   'P 1'
#
loop_
_entity.id
_entity.type
_entity.pdbx_description
1 polymer ?
#
loop_
_entity_poly.entity_id
_entity_poly.type
_entity_poly.pdbx_seq_one_letter_code
_entity_poly.pdbx_strand_id
1 'polypeptide(L)' 'MIILTKLNDSHFAINPDLIERITENPDTTLVMLDGAMYIVTESMHDVIEAIAHYRARVIALAYDPETVYQPRAPKES' A
#
# COMPACT_ATOMS: atom_id res chain seq x y z
N MET A 1 0.10 -5.41 -0.83
CA MET A 1 -0.68 -4.28 -0.27
C MET A 1 0.26 -3.34 0.45
N ILE A 2 0.07 -2.03 0.28
CA ILE A 2 0.72 -0.98 1.09
C ILE A 2 -0.29 -0.44 2.09
N ILE A 3 0.18 0.03 3.25
CA ILE A 3 -0.65 0.65 4.29
C ILE A 3 -0.42 2.16 4.22
N LEU A 4 -1.51 2.92 4.25
CA LEU A 4 -1.51 4.37 4.23
C LEU A 4 -2.44 4.90 5.30
N THR A 5 -2.34 6.20 5.58
CA THR A 5 -3.05 6.87 6.66
C THR A 5 -3.95 7.93 6.08
N LYS A 6 -5.25 7.84 6.35
CA LYS A 6 -6.21 8.89 5.98
C LYS A 6 -5.99 10.13 6.86
N LEU A 7 -6.52 11.27 6.43
CA LEU A 7 -6.46 12.53 7.19
C LEU A 7 -7.12 12.48 8.59
N ASN A 8 -7.91 11.44 8.88
CA ASN A 8 -8.53 11.21 10.19
C ASN A 8 -7.75 10.20 11.06
N ASP A 9 -6.46 10.00 10.78
CA ASP A 9 -5.55 9.06 11.45
C ASP A 9 -5.94 7.57 11.33
N SER A 10 -6.96 7.24 10.54
CA SER A 10 -7.31 5.83 10.30
C SER A 10 -6.41 5.21 9.23
N HIS A 11 -5.92 4.01 9.50
CA HIS A 11 -5.12 3.25 8.54
C HIS A 11 -5.98 2.41 7.61
N PHE A 12 -5.52 2.26 6.37
CA PHE A 12 -6.12 1.37 5.38
C PHE A 12 -5.05 0.77 4.49
N ALA A 13 -5.33 -0.41 3.94
CA ALA A 13 -4.43 -1.09 3.03
C ALA A 13 -4.97 -1.06 1.60
N ILE A 14 -4.14 -0.73 0.61
CA ILE A 14 -4.51 -0.72 -0.81
C ILE A 14 -3.57 -1.57 -1.65
N ASN A 15 -4.09 -2.02 -2.80
CA ASN A 15 -3.26 -2.61 -3.84
C ASN A 15 -2.61 -1.47 -4.63
N PRO A 16 -1.28 -1.26 -4.53
CA PRO A 16 -0.62 -0.18 -5.24
C PRO A 16 -0.65 -0.34 -6.76
N ASP A 17 -0.83 -1.57 -7.27
CA ASP A 17 -0.89 -1.85 -8.70
C ASP A 17 -2.19 -1.36 -9.36
N LEU A 18 -3.20 -0.97 -8.55
CA LEU A 18 -4.48 -0.43 -9.02
C LEU A 18 -4.56 1.10 -8.90
N ILE A 19 -3.49 1.76 -8.47
CA ILE A 19 -3.41 3.23 -8.48
C ILE A 19 -3.24 3.68 -9.93
N GLU A 20 -4.18 4.50 -10.41
CA GLU A 20 -4.12 5.12 -11.72
C GLU A 20 -3.17 6.33 -11.73
N ARG A 21 -3.30 7.21 -10.74
CA ARG A 21 -2.46 8.41 -10.59
C ARG A 21 -2.35 8.84 -9.14
N ILE A 22 -1.28 9.59 -8.86
CA ILE A 22 -1.02 10.28 -7.60
C ILE A 22 -0.87 11.76 -7.90
N THR A 23 -1.56 12.62 -7.15
CA THR A 23 -1.46 14.07 -7.26
C THR A 23 -1.31 14.67 -5.87
N GLU A 24 -0.59 15.79 -5.73
CA GLU A 24 -0.34 16.42 -4.43
C GLU A 24 -0.61 17.92 -4.53
N ASN A 25 -1.67 18.41 -3.87
CA ASN A 25 -1.97 19.84 -3.71
C ASN A 25 -3.15 20.11 -2.75
N PRO A 26 -2.96 20.60 -1.51
CA PRO A 26 -1.75 20.50 -0.69
C PRO A 26 -1.50 19.08 -0.16
N ASP A 27 -2.55 18.26 -0.11
CA ASP A 27 -2.51 16.87 0.35
C ASP A 27 -2.34 15.90 -0.82
N THR A 28 -1.87 14.68 -0.52
CA THR A 28 -1.72 13.62 -1.51
C THR A 28 -3.05 12.92 -1.76
N THR A 29 -3.47 12.88 -3.01
CA THR A 29 -4.66 12.17 -3.49
C THR A 29 -4.26 11.02 -4.41
N LEU A 30 -4.78 9.84 -4.12
CA LEU A 30 -4.67 8.64 -4.93
C LEU A 30 -5.98 8.43 -5.68
N VAL A 31 -5.91 8.31 -7.00
CA VAL A 31 -7.05 7.88 -7.83
C VAL A 31 -6.79 6.46 -8.28
N MET A 32 -7.75 5.59 -8.03
CA MET A 32 -7.71 4.18 -8.41
C MET A 32 -8.30 3.97 -9.80
N LEU A 33 -7.97 2.86 -10.45
CA LEU A 33 -8.49 2.52 -11.79
C LEU A 33 -10.02 2.35 -11.85
N ASP A 34 -10.68 2.12 -10.71
CA ASP A 34 -12.15 2.06 -10.60
C ASP A 34 -12.79 3.45 -10.34
N GLY A 35 -11.99 4.52 -10.30
CA GLY A 35 -12.41 5.87 -9.99
C GLY A 35 -12.51 6.18 -8.49
N ALA A 36 -12.23 5.23 -7.59
CA ALA A 36 -12.17 5.51 -6.17
C ALA A 36 -11.03 6.50 -5.85
N MET A 37 -11.27 7.40 -4.90
CA MET A 37 -10.29 8.40 -4.49
C MET A 37 -9.98 8.29 -3.00
N TYR A 38 -8.70 8.38 -2.66
CA TYR A 38 -8.23 8.39 -1.27
C TYR A 38 -7.30 9.57 -1.05
N ILE A 39 -7.54 10.33 0.02
CA ILE A 39 -6.65 11.41 0.46
C ILE A 39 -5.88 10.89 1.68
N VAL A 40 -4.57 11.04 1.64
CA VAL A 40 -3.65 10.43 2.61
C VAL A 40 -2.68 11.47 3.17
N THR A 41 -2.13 11.19 4.35
CA THR A 41 -1.18 12.08 5.03
C THR A 41 0.24 11.92 4.49
N GLU A 42 0.55 10.78 3.89
CA GLU A 42 1.83 10.52 3.24
C GLU A 42 2.04 11.47 2.04
N SER A 43 3.27 11.94 1.83
CA SER A 43 3.61 12.72 0.63
C SER A 43 3.56 11.85 -0.63
N MET A 44 3.51 12.46 -1.82
CA MET A 44 3.59 11.70 -3.07
C MET A 44 4.86 10.83 -3.12
N HIS A 45 5.97 11.38 -2.61
CA HIS A 45 7.25 10.67 -2.55
C HIS A 45 7.17 9.44 -1.64
N ASP A 46 6.60 9.56 -0.44
CA ASP A 46 6.48 8.44 0.50
C ASP A 46 5.61 7.32 -0.06
N VAL A 47 4.53 7.67 -0.78
CA VAL A 47 3.70 6.68 -1.45
C VAL A 47 4.50 5.94 -2.53
N ILE A 48 5.27 6.65 -3.37
CA ILE A 48 6.10 6.02 -4.41
C ILE A 48 7.13 5.07 -3.80
N GLU A 49 7.80 5.48 -2.71
CA GLU A 49 8.77 4.63 -2.01
C GLU A 49 8.10 3.40 -1.40
N ALA A 50 6.92 3.55 -0.78
CA ALA A 50 6.15 2.41 -0.27
C ALA A 50 5.79 1.42 -1.39
N ILE A 51 5.46 1.90 -2.59
CA ILE A 51 5.19 1.05 -3.76
C ILE A 51 6.47 0.32 -4.20
N ALA A 52 7.59 1.03 -4.31
CA ALA A 52 8.87 0.44 -4.70
C ALA A 52 9.32 -0.65 -3.72
N HIS A 53 9.26 -0.36 -2.42
CA HIS A 53 9.55 -1.30 -1.34
C HIS A 53 8.64 -2.53 -1.38
N TYR A 54 7.34 -2.34 -1.60
CA TYR A 54 6.42 -3.46 -1.75
C TYR A 54 6.79 -4.36 -2.92
N ARG A 55 7.03 -3.80 -4.11
CA ARG A 55 7.42 -4.56 -5.30
C ARG A 55 8.75 -5.30 -5.10
N ALA A 56 9.75 -4.63 -4.55
CA ALA A 56 11.04 -5.22 -4.22
C ALA A 56 10.89 -6.39 -3.24
N ARG A 57 10.06 -6.22 -2.20
CA ARG A 57 9.76 -7.27 -1.23
C ARG A 57 9.10 -8.49 -1.88
N VAL A 58 8.12 -8.28 -2.77
CA VAL A 58 7.46 -9.39 -3.48
C VAL A 58 8.48 -10.19 -4.29
N ILE A 59 9.37 -9.51 -5.01
CA ILE A 59 10.44 -10.15 -5.79
C ILE A 59 11.41 -10.91 -4.87
N ALA A 60 11.88 -10.28 -3.79
CA ALA A 60 12.79 -10.89 -2.85
C ALA A 60 12.22 -12.18 -2.24
N LEU A 61 10.95 -12.17 -1.85
CA LEU A 61 10.27 -13.36 -1.32
C LEU A 61 10.14 -14.46 -2.38
N ALA A 62 9.90 -14.11 -3.64
CA ALA A 62 9.80 -15.11 -4.72
C ALA A 62 11.12 -15.87 -4.98
N TYR A 63 12.27 -15.29 -4.60
CA TYR A 63 13.59 -15.91 -4.73
C TYR A 63 14.12 -16.51 -3.42
N ASP A 64 13.37 -16.42 -2.32
CA ASP A 64 13.78 -16.96 -1.03
C ASP A 64 13.27 -18.39 -0.85
N PRO A 65 14.14 -19.43 -0.94
CA PRO A 65 13.72 -20.82 -0.85
C PRO A 65 13.16 -21.21 0.52
N GLU A 66 13.37 -20.40 1.56
CA GLU A 66 12.90 -20.66 2.93
C GLU A 66 11.58 -19.95 3.26
N THR A 67 10.96 -19.25 2.31
CA THR A 67 9.65 -18.61 2.52
C THR A 67 8.49 -19.60 2.51
N VAL A 68 8.36 -20.37 3.59
CA VAL A 68 7.13 -21.10 3.88
C VAL A 68 6.14 -20.13 4.51
N TYR A 69 5.14 -19.66 3.74
CA TYR A 69 4.01 -18.96 4.32
C TYR A 69 3.28 -19.91 5.29
N GLN A 70 3.42 -19.66 6.59
CA GLN A 70 2.60 -20.29 7.62
C GLN A 70 1.45 -19.34 7.94
N PRO A 71 0.20 -19.68 7.58
CA PRO A 71 -0.94 -18.88 7.97
C PRO A 71 -0.99 -18.76 9.49
N ARG A 72 -1.16 -17.54 10.01
CA ARG A 72 -1.45 -17.36 11.44
C ARG A 72 -2.80 -18.02 11.75
N ALA A 73 -2.84 -18.84 12.79
CA ALA A 73 -4.09 -19.40 13.30
C ALA A 73 -5.11 -18.27 13.54
N PRO A 74 -6.40 -18.45 13.18
CA PRO A 74 -7.43 -17.46 13.48
C PRO A 74 -7.42 -17.14 14.98
N LYS A 75 -7.56 -15.86 15.33
CA LYS A 75 -7.78 -15.49 16.73
C LYS A 75 -9.15 -16.03 17.15
N GLU A 76 -9.16 -17.06 17.99
CA GLU A 76 -10.39 -17.51 18.65
C GLU A 76 -11.00 -16.32 19.40
N SER A 77 -12.27 -16.05 19.13
CA SER A 77 -13.07 -14.95 19.71
C SER A 77 -13.94 -15.48 20.83
#